data_AF-A0A5D2ZMW5-F1
#
_entry.id   AF-A0A5D2ZMW5-F1
#
_cell.length_a   1.000
_cell.length_b   1.000
_cell.length_c   1.000
_cell.angle_alpha   90.00
_cell.angle_beta   90.00
_cell.angle_gamma   90.00
#
_symmetry.space_group_name_H-M   'P 1'
#
loop_
_entity.id
_entity.type
_entity.pdbx_description
1 polymer ?
#
loop_
_entity_poly.entity_id
_entity_poly.type
_entity_poly.pdbx_seq_one_letter_code
_entity_poly.pdbx_strand_id
1 'polypeptide(L)'
;MAEEHRCQAPEGHRLCVNNCGFFGSSATMNLCSKCYRDLCLKEQEASSIKSALSSSPSSSSTVVESISQVPLLALHEVNRESAVPEIASAAEQRSQQQPNRCMVCRKRVGLTGFRCKCGVTFCGSHRYPENHGCTFDFKKVGREEIARANPLVKAEKLEKI
;
A
#
# COMPACT_ATOMS: atom_id res chain seq x y z
N MET A 1 -40.79 -8.13 -16.98
CA MET A 1 -40.32 -6.85 -17.53
C MET A 1 -38.90 -6.65 -17.02
N ALA A 2 -37.91 -6.77 -17.88
CA ALA A 2 -36.50 -6.55 -17.51
C ALA A 2 -36.14 -5.13 -17.92
N GLU A 3 -35.95 -4.23 -16.96
CA GLU A 3 -35.53 -2.86 -17.21
C GLU A 3 -34.08 -2.85 -17.71
N GLU A 4 -33.93 -2.42 -18.96
CA GLU A 4 -32.65 -2.25 -19.64
C GLU A 4 -31.92 -1.06 -19.02
N HIS A 5 -30.89 -1.31 -18.21
CA HIS A 5 -29.95 -0.28 -17.78
C HIS A 5 -29.17 0.23 -19.00
N ARG A 6 -29.72 1.26 -19.64
CA ARG A 6 -29.11 2.05 -20.70
C ARG A 6 -27.68 2.45 -20.26
N CYS A 7 -26.68 1.82 -20.88
CA CYS A 7 -25.28 2.22 -20.74
C CYS A 7 -25.17 3.68 -21.23
N GLN A 8 -25.05 4.62 -20.30
CA GLN A 8 -24.76 6.01 -20.64
C GLN A 8 -23.37 6.09 -21.29
N ALA A 9 -23.30 6.81 -22.42
CA ALA A 9 -22.09 6.98 -23.21
C ALA A 9 -20.93 7.52 -22.36
N PRO A 10 -19.67 7.16 -22.68
CA PRO A 10 -18.52 7.55 -21.88
C PRO A 10 -18.29 9.05 -22.05
N GLU A 11 -18.74 9.85 -21.07
CA GLU A 11 -18.28 11.23 -20.96
C GLU A 11 -16.75 11.19 -20.93
N GLY A 12 -16.15 11.84 -21.93
CA GLY A 12 -14.74 11.68 -22.27
C GLY A 12 -13.82 11.74 -21.06
N HIS A 13 -12.76 10.93 -21.10
CA HIS A 13 -11.72 10.82 -20.08
C HIS A 13 -11.14 12.21 -19.72
N ARG A 14 -11.81 12.94 -18.80
CA ARG A 14 -11.32 14.20 -18.26
C ARG A 14 -10.37 13.90 -17.12
N LEU A 15 -9.20 14.53 -17.15
CA LEU A 15 -8.26 14.44 -16.04
C LEU A 15 -8.82 15.17 -14.83
N CYS A 16 -8.43 14.68 -13.64
CA CYS A 16 -8.78 15.32 -12.39
C CYS A 16 -8.37 16.79 -12.42
N VAL A 17 -9.25 17.69 -11.95
CA VAL A 17 -8.99 19.13 -11.86
C VAL A 17 -7.69 19.46 -11.10
N ASN A 18 -7.35 18.65 -10.09
CA ASN A 18 -6.10 18.80 -9.33
C ASN A 18 -4.86 18.28 -10.08
N ASN A 19 -4.97 17.91 -11.35
CA ASN A 19 -3.91 17.41 -12.23
C ASN A 19 -3.08 16.26 -11.62
N CYS A 20 -3.71 15.42 -10.80
CA CYS A 20 -3.04 14.34 -10.07
C CYS A 20 -2.73 13.10 -10.92
N GLY A 21 -2.92 13.17 -12.25
CA GLY A 21 -2.68 12.07 -13.19
C GLY A 21 -3.73 10.96 -13.19
N PHE A 22 -4.92 11.18 -12.61
CA PHE A 22 -6.04 10.24 -12.63
C PHE A 22 -7.29 10.91 -13.22
N PHE A 23 -8.24 10.13 -13.73
CA PHE A 23 -9.46 10.63 -14.35
C PHE A 23 -10.51 11.06 -13.32
N GLY A 24 -11.13 12.21 -13.54
CA GLY A 24 -12.28 12.68 -12.77
C GLY A 24 -13.59 12.35 -13.48
N SER A 25 -14.67 12.22 -12.72
CA SER A 25 -16.03 12.08 -13.29
C SER A 25 -16.84 13.35 -13.02
N SER A 26 -17.85 13.61 -13.87
CA SER A 26 -18.80 14.71 -13.66
C SER A 26 -19.55 14.58 -12.33
N ALA A 27 -19.83 13.35 -11.88
CA ALA A 27 -20.45 13.05 -10.59
C ALA A 27 -19.62 13.50 -9.37
N THR A 28 -18.28 13.53 -9.46
CA THR A 28 -17.38 13.94 -8.36
C THR A 28 -16.72 15.29 -8.62
N MET A 29 -17.44 16.22 -9.27
CA MET A 29 -16.94 17.55 -9.64
C MET A 29 -15.64 17.51 -10.47
N ASN A 30 -15.49 16.52 -11.36
CA ASN A 30 -14.27 16.26 -12.13
C ASN A 30 -13.03 16.00 -11.26
N LEU A 31 -13.18 15.59 -9.99
CA LEU A 31 -12.08 15.13 -9.14
C LEU A 31 -11.93 13.61 -9.22
N CYS A 32 -10.71 13.11 -9.12
CA CYS A 32 -10.48 11.67 -8.92
C CYS A 32 -11.02 11.22 -7.56
N SER A 33 -11.24 9.91 -7.39
CA SER A 33 -11.71 9.33 -6.13
C SER A 33 -10.85 9.68 -4.91
N LYS A 34 -9.55 9.92 -5.08
CA LYS A 34 -8.66 10.37 -4.00
C LYS A 34 -8.90 11.84 -3.67
N CYS A 35 -8.76 12.73 -4.65
CA CYS A 35 -8.93 14.16 -4.43
C CYS A 35 -10.34 14.51 -3.97
N TYR A 36 -11.37 13.79 -4.44
CA TYR A 36 -12.74 14.00 -3.98
C TYR A 36 -12.91 13.62 -2.52
N ARG A 37 -12.31 12.50 -2.05
CA ARG A 37 -12.27 12.17 -0.62
C ARG A 37 -11.56 13.25 0.19
N ASP A 38 -10.42 13.73 -0.28
CA ASP A 38 -9.67 14.79 0.40
C ASP A 38 -10.51 16.09 0.50
N LEU A 39 -11.29 16.41 -0.54
CA LEU A 39 -12.23 17.54 -0.53
C LEU A 39 -13.36 17.32 0.50
N CYS A 40 -13.99 16.15 0.52
CA CYS A 40 -15.06 15.84 1.49
C CYS A 40 -14.56 15.92 2.94
N LEU A 41 -13.34 15.44 3.22
CA LEU A 41 -12.71 15.55 4.53
C LEU A 41 -12.50 17.02 4.91
N LYS A 42 -12.02 17.85 3.97
CA LYS A 42 -11.82 19.27 4.18
C LYS A 42 -13.13 20.03 4.42
N GLU A 43 -14.23 19.65 3.75
CA GLU A 43 -15.57 20.20 4.00
C GLU A 43 -16.10 19.80 5.38
N GLN A 44 -15.81 18.59 5.85
CA GLN A 44 -16.17 18.14 7.19
C GLN A 44 -15.39 18.91 8.28
N GLU A 45 -14.09 19.11 8.08
CA GLU A 45 -13.27 19.92 8.98
C GLU A 45 -13.73 21.40 8.99
N ALA A 46 -14.04 21.96 7.82
CA ALA A 46 -14.55 23.32 7.70
C ALA A 46 -15.93 23.48 8.36
N SER A 47 -16.80 22.48 8.31
CA SER A 47 -18.08 22.52 9.02
C SER A 47 -17.91 22.37 10.54
N SER A 48 -16.98 21.54 11.01
CA SER A 48 -16.66 21.40 12.43
C SER A 48 -16.06 22.68 13.03
N ILE A 49 -15.15 23.36 12.31
CA ILE A 49 -14.57 24.64 12.75
C ILE A 49 -15.61 25.77 12.68
N LYS A 50 -16.54 25.74 11.71
CA LYS A 50 -17.65 26.72 11.64
C LYS A 50 -18.65 26.55 12.80
N SER A 51 -18.91 25.33 13.25
CA SER A 51 -19.78 25.06 14.42
C SER A 51 -19.16 25.51 15.75
N ALA A 52 -17.83 25.70 15.81
CA ALA A 52 -17.14 26.19 17.01
C ALA A 52 -17.08 27.73 17.11
N LEU A 53 -17.48 28.49 16.08
CA LEU A 53 -17.32 29.95 16.04
C LEU A 53 -18.64 30.75 15.90
N SER A 54 -19.81 30.12 15.93
CA SER A 54 -21.08 30.85 15.95
C SER A 54 -21.50 31.28 17.36
N SER A 55 -20.70 32.19 17.94
CA SER A 55 -21.07 33.14 19.00
C SER A 55 -20.72 34.54 18.48
N SER A 56 -21.74 35.23 17.95
CA SER A 56 -21.90 36.58 17.36
C SER A 56 -21.02 37.76 17.87
N PRO A 57 -21.10 39.01 17.33
CA PRO A 57 -21.51 39.51 16.00
C PRO A 57 -20.54 40.58 15.36
N SER A 58 -20.81 40.88 14.08
CA SER A 58 -20.70 42.14 13.30
C SER A 58 -19.67 43.26 13.60
N SER A 59 -18.94 43.71 12.55
CA SER A 59 -19.04 45.05 11.89
C SER A 59 -17.70 45.67 11.44
N SER A 60 -17.59 45.86 10.11
CA SER A 60 -17.00 46.99 9.34
C SER A 60 -15.66 47.70 9.70
N SER A 61 -14.79 47.70 8.67
CA SER A 61 -14.04 48.83 8.06
C SER A 61 -12.64 49.29 8.53
N THR A 62 -11.77 49.33 7.51
CA THR A 62 -10.71 50.30 7.13
C THR A 62 -9.33 50.33 7.82
N VAL A 63 -8.31 50.08 6.96
CA VAL A 63 -6.94 50.67 6.85
C VAL A 63 -6.01 50.58 8.09
N VAL A 64 -4.71 50.33 8.07
CA VAL A 64 -3.56 50.57 7.17
C VAL A 64 -2.40 49.65 7.62
N GLU A 65 -1.54 49.25 6.66
CA GLU A 65 -0.06 49.28 6.67
C GLU A 65 0.83 48.68 7.81
N SER A 66 1.76 47.82 7.36
CA SER A 66 3.19 47.67 7.75
C SER A 66 3.72 46.92 9.00
N ILE A 67 4.65 46.00 8.66
CA ILE A 67 5.98 45.68 9.24
C ILE A 67 6.09 44.71 10.45
N SER A 68 6.77 43.59 10.14
CA SER A 68 7.79 42.80 10.85
C SER A 68 7.86 42.77 12.38
N GLN A 69 7.92 41.56 12.94
CA GLN A 69 9.04 41.06 13.78
C GLN A 69 8.81 39.60 14.23
N VAL A 70 9.85 38.76 14.15
CA VAL A 70 9.96 37.45 14.82
C VAL A 70 11.34 37.35 15.49
N PRO A 71 11.43 37.12 16.81
CA PRO A 71 12.63 36.60 17.49
C PRO A 71 12.48 35.07 17.70
N LEU A 72 13.40 34.22 17.24
CA LEU A 72 14.69 33.79 17.81
C LEU A 72 14.59 32.78 18.98
N LEU A 73 15.44 31.74 18.90
CA LEU A 73 15.87 30.76 19.93
C LEU A 73 14.93 29.55 20.13
N ALA A 74 15.37 28.31 20.33
CA ALA A 74 16.70 27.69 20.37
C ALA A 74 16.53 26.18 20.15
N LEU A 75 17.49 25.56 19.46
CA LEU A 75 17.67 24.11 19.45
C LEU A 75 18.43 23.70 20.71
N HIS A 76 17.93 22.70 21.42
CA HIS A 76 18.73 21.93 22.37
C HIS A 76 18.56 20.45 22.05
N GLU A 77 19.63 19.86 21.50
CA GLU A 77 19.85 18.43 21.51
C GLU A 77 20.29 18.00 22.91
N VAL A 78 19.72 16.89 23.39
CA VAL A 78 20.41 16.04 24.37
C VAL A 78 20.15 14.58 24.01
N ASN A 79 21.17 13.98 23.41
CA ASN A 79 21.41 12.54 23.35
C ASN A 79 21.38 11.94 24.76
N ARG A 80 20.60 10.87 25.00
CA ARG A 80 20.84 9.94 26.11
C ARG A 80 20.48 8.51 25.69
N GLU A 81 21.52 7.73 25.51
CA GLU A 81 21.53 6.27 25.55
C GLU A 81 21.05 5.73 26.91
N SER A 82 20.65 4.46 26.86
CA SER A 82 20.61 3.48 27.95
C SER A 82 19.25 3.24 28.59
N ALA A 83 18.70 2.06 28.30
CA ALA A 83 18.43 0.98 29.26
C ALA A 83 17.23 0.13 28.81
N VAL A 84 17.46 -1.18 28.67
CA VAL A 84 16.42 -2.21 28.52
C VAL A 84 15.78 -2.44 29.90
N PRO A 85 14.45 -2.65 29.97
CA PRO A 85 13.98 -3.98 30.38
C PRO A 85 12.77 -4.48 29.56
N GLU A 86 12.67 -5.80 29.43
CA GLU A 86 11.45 -6.52 29.03
C GLU A 86 10.26 -6.13 29.92
N ILE A 87 9.06 -6.05 29.33
CA ILE A 87 7.86 -6.87 29.65
C ILE A 87 6.70 -6.38 28.76
N ALA A 88 5.92 -7.36 28.29
CA ALA A 88 4.84 -7.30 27.31
C ALA A 88 3.79 -6.18 27.48
N SER A 89 3.40 -5.57 26.35
CA SER A 89 1.98 -5.36 26.00
C SER A 89 1.82 -4.91 24.54
N ALA A 90 0.74 -5.36 23.92
CA ALA A 90 0.40 -5.21 22.52
C ALA A 90 0.18 -3.75 22.11
N ALA A 91 0.96 -3.24 21.13
CA ALA A 91 0.59 -2.12 20.29
C ALA A 91 1.45 -2.04 19.01
N GLU A 92 0.75 -1.96 17.88
CA GLU A 92 1.14 -1.34 16.61
C GLU A 92 2.52 -1.67 16.01
N GLN A 93 2.60 -2.83 15.36
CA GLN A 93 3.51 -2.99 14.23
C GLN A 93 2.90 -2.24 13.02
N ARG A 94 3.26 -0.98 12.82
CA ARG A 94 3.16 -0.32 11.50
C ARG A 94 4.04 -1.11 10.53
N SER A 95 3.47 -2.17 9.95
CA SER A 95 4.13 -2.96 8.91
C SER A 95 4.43 -2.03 7.75
N GLN A 96 5.71 -1.68 7.59
CA GLN A 96 6.19 -1.04 6.38
C GLN A 96 5.87 -2.02 5.24
N GLN A 97 4.80 -1.72 4.50
CA GLN A 97 4.34 -2.57 3.39
C GLN A 97 5.42 -2.55 2.31
N GLN A 98 6.30 -3.55 2.37
CA GLN A 98 7.36 -3.77 1.39
C GLN A 98 6.72 -3.79 -0.01
N PRO A 99 7.26 -3.03 -0.99
CA PRO A 99 6.60 -2.85 -2.27
C PRO A 99 6.57 -4.18 -3.04
N ASN A 100 5.39 -4.78 -3.16
CA ASN A 100 5.14 -5.94 -4.00
C ASN A 100 5.41 -5.61 -5.48
N ARG A 101 6.64 -5.83 -5.93
CA ARG A 101 7.10 -5.62 -7.31
C ARG A 101 7.82 -6.85 -7.85
N CYS A 102 7.71 -7.07 -9.16
CA CYS A 102 8.43 -8.13 -9.84
C CYS A 102 9.94 -7.81 -9.89
N MET A 103 10.81 -8.79 -9.61
CA MET A 103 12.25 -8.54 -9.68
C MET A 103 12.81 -8.40 -11.11
N VAL A 104 12.17 -9.00 -12.12
CA VAL A 104 12.63 -8.88 -13.52
C VAL A 104 12.21 -7.55 -14.14
N CYS A 105 10.91 -7.25 -14.14
CA CYS A 105 10.36 -6.08 -14.84
C CYS A 105 9.95 -4.91 -13.93
N ARG A 106 10.14 -5.03 -12.60
CA ARG A 106 9.77 -4.01 -11.60
C ARG A 106 8.30 -3.55 -11.60
N LYS A 107 7.44 -4.24 -12.36
CA LYS A 107 5.98 -4.06 -12.38
C LYS A 107 5.43 -4.31 -10.98
N ARG A 108 4.52 -3.45 -10.51
CA ARG A 108 3.81 -3.66 -9.24
C ARG A 108 2.91 -4.88 -9.37
N VAL A 109 3.10 -5.84 -8.47
CA VAL A 109 2.35 -7.12 -8.47
C VAL A 109 1.34 -7.21 -7.34
N GLY A 110 1.40 -6.32 -6.33
CA GLY A 110 0.37 -6.26 -5.28
C GLY A 110 0.06 -7.63 -4.65
N LEU A 111 -1.22 -7.97 -4.54
CA LEU A 111 -1.73 -9.26 -4.06
C LEU A 111 -1.52 -10.42 -5.05
N THR A 112 -1.33 -10.14 -6.35
CA THR A 112 -1.19 -11.14 -7.42
C THR A 112 0.27 -11.51 -7.70
N GLY A 113 1.19 -11.15 -6.80
CA GLY A 113 2.60 -11.53 -6.88
C GLY A 113 2.82 -13.01 -6.60
N PHE A 114 3.57 -13.68 -7.48
CA PHE A 114 3.97 -15.06 -7.29
C PHE A 114 5.34 -15.11 -6.63
N ARG A 115 5.43 -15.71 -5.44
CA ARG A 115 6.71 -16.00 -4.78
C ARG A 115 7.30 -17.28 -5.36
N CYS A 116 8.51 -17.19 -5.92
CA CYS A 116 9.26 -18.36 -6.36
C CYS A 116 9.97 -19.03 -5.18
N LYS A 117 10.40 -20.30 -5.35
CA LYS A 117 11.18 -21.05 -4.36
C LYS A 117 12.53 -20.40 -4.04
N CYS A 118 13.07 -19.57 -4.94
CA CYS A 118 14.24 -18.73 -4.67
C CYS A 118 13.96 -17.54 -3.73
N GLY A 119 12.74 -17.38 -3.22
CA GLY A 119 12.37 -16.34 -2.25
C GLY A 119 11.92 -15.01 -2.87
N VAL A 120 12.01 -14.89 -4.19
CA VAL A 120 11.73 -13.66 -4.93
C VAL A 120 10.28 -13.61 -5.42
N THR A 121 9.68 -12.41 -5.48
CA THR A 121 8.34 -12.17 -6.02
C THR A 121 8.37 -11.72 -7.50
N PHE A 122 7.50 -12.30 -8.32
CA PHE A 122 7.37 -12.03 -9.75
C PHE A 122 5.93 -11.76 -10.20
N CYS A 123 5.75 -11.16 -11.38
CA CYS A 123 4.46 -11.01 -12.04
C CYS A 123 4.09 -12.28 -12.83
N GLY A 124 2.86 -12.38 -13.34
CA GLY A 124 2.41 -13.54 -14.13
C GLY A 124 3.32 -13.96 -15.28
N SER A 125 3.92 -12.99 -15.98
CA SER A 125 4.85 -13.26 -17.10
C SER A 125 6.23 -13.78 -16.67
N HIS A 126 6.67 -13.52 -15.43
CA HIS A 126 7.99 -13.92 -14.92
C HIS A 126 7.88 -14.95 -13.80
N ARG A 127 6.73 -15.61 -13.68
CA ARG A 127 6.44 -16.59 -12.62
C ARG A 127 7.31 -17.84 -12.75
N TYR A 128 7.57 -18.29 -13.98
CA TYR A 128 8.24 -19.55 -14.21
C TYR A 128 9.78 -19.42 -14.13
N PRO A 129 10.49 -20.47 -13.66
CA PRO A 129 11.95 -20.48 -13.48
C PRO A 129 12.75 -20.07 -14.71
N GLU A 130 12.28 -20.46 -15.89
CA GLU A 130 12.90 -20.15 -17.19
C GLU A 130 12.86 -18.65 -17.52
N ASN A 131 11.83 -17.92 -17.08
CA ASN A 131 11.66 -16.50 -17.40
C ASN A 131 12.50 -15.56 -16.52
N HIS A 132 13.04 -16.06 -15.40
CA HIS A 132 13.85 -15.24 -14.48
C HIS A 132 15.20 -15.85 -14.14
N GLY A 133 15.58 -16.95 -14.81
CA GLY A 133 16.86 -17.63 -14.56
C GLY A 133 17.00 -18.09 -13.11
N CYS A 134 16.01 -18.83 -12.60
CA CYS A 134 16.01 -19.25 -11.20
C CYS A 134 17.27 -20.06 -10.85
N THR A 135 18.01 -19.61 -9.84
CA THR A 135 19.22 -20.28 -9.33
C THR A 135 18.91 -21.36 -8.29
N PHE A 136 17.63 -21.66 -8.05
CA PHE A 136 17.21 -22.65 -7.07
C PHE A 136 17.31 -24.07 -7.63
N ASP A 137 17.93 -24.99 -6.88
CA ASP A 137 18.13 -26.38 -7.29
C ASP A 137 16.87 -27.26 -7.12
N PHE A 138 15.92 -27.13 -8.05
CA PHE A 138 14.68 -27.94 -8.04
C PHE A 138 14.96 -29.45 -8.08
N LYS A 139 16.04 -29.87 -8.76
CA LYS A 139 16.41 -31.30 -8.89
C LYS A 139 16.85 -31.91 -7.57
N LYS A 140 17.59 -31.16 -6.74
CA LYS A 140 18.06 -31.65 -5.44
C LYS A 140 16.89 -31.81 -4.49
N VAL A 141 16.08 -30.75 -4.37
CA VAL A 141 14.90 -30.74 -3.49
C VAL A 141 13.89 -31.80 -3.91
N GLY A 142 13.62 -31.96 -5.21
CA GLY A 142 12.73 -33.01 -5.70
C GLY A 142 13.22 -34.43 -5.38
N ARG A 143 14.52 -34.70 -5.49
CA ARG A 143 15.09 -36.00 -5.11
C ARG A 143 14.96 -36.28 -3.62
N GLU A 144 15.24 -35.28 -2.78
CA GLU A 144 15.11 -35.41 -1.32
C GLU A 144 13.65 -35.62 -0.89
N GLU A 145 12.70 -34.90 -1.50
CA GLU A 145 11.26 -35.07 -1.25
C GLU A 145 10.78 -36.47 -1.66
N ILE A 146 11.17 -36.96 -2.84
CA ILE A 146 10.84 -38.32 -3.31
C ILE A 146 11.48 -39.38 -2.41
N ALA A 147 12.76 -39.23 -2.07
CA ALA A 147 13.46 -40.17 -1.19
C ALA A 147 12.80 -40.25 0.20
N ARG A 148 12.30 -39.12 0.71
CA ARG A 148 11.56 -39.06 1.97
C ARG A 148 10.18 -39.70 1.87
N ALA A 149 9.51 -39.58 0.73
CA ALA A 149 8.17 -40.12 0.51
C ALA A 149 8.16 -41.60 0.12
N ASN A 150 9.27 -42.13 -0.43
CA ASN A 150 9.34 -43.52 -0.84
C ASN A 150 9.30 -44.46 0.37
N PRO A 151 8.28 -45.34 0.48
CA PRO A 151 8.24 -46.33 1.54
C PRO A 151 9.38 -47.33 1.38
N LEU A 152 10.00 -47.71 2.49
CA LEU A 152 11.11 -48.66 2.50
C LEU A 152 10.58 -50.07 2.24
N VAL A 153 10.70 -50.54 1.00
CA VAL A 153 10.40 -51.93 0.65
C VAL A 153 11.64 -52.78 0.99
N LYS A 154 11.62 -53.39 2.18
CA LYS A 154 12.59 -54.43 2.57
C LYS A 154 11.87 -55.78 2.55
N ALA A 155 12.26 -56.65 1.63
CA ALA A 155 11.83 -58.04 1.65
C ALA A 155 12.68 -58.83 2.65
N GLU A 156 12.04 -59.73 3.40
CA GLU A 156 12.74 -60.67 4.26
C GLU A 156 13.53 -61.68 3.41
N LYS A 157 14.77 -61.96 3.81
CA LYS A 157 15.64 -62.89 3.08
C LYS A 157 15.12 -64.31 3.32
N LEU A 158 14.61 -64.97 2.28
CA LEU A 158 14.13 -66.35 2.37
C LEU A 158 15.28 -67.29 2.72
N GLU A 159 15.06 -68.14 3.73
CA GLU A 159 15.98 -69.22 4.08
C GLU A 159 15.84 -70.37 3.08
N LYS A 160 16.97 -70.96 2.71
CA LYS A 160 17.06 -72.03 1.71
C LYS A 160 16.59 -73.35 2.35
N ILE A 161 15.58 -73.98 1.75
CA ILE A 161 15.10 -75.33 2.09
C ILE A 161 16.05 -76.36 1.47
#